data_AF-A0A922FC63-F1
#
_entry.id   AF-A0A922FC63-F1
#
_cell.length_a   1.000
_cell.length_b   1.000
_cell.length_c   1.000
_cell.angle_alpha   90.00
_cell.angle_beta   90.00
_cell.angle_gamma   90.00
#
_symmetry.space_group_name_H-M   'P 1'
#
loop_
_entity.id
_entity.type
_entity.pdbx_description
1 polymer ?
#
loop_
_entity_poly.entity_id
_entity_poly.type
_entity_poly.pdbx_seq_one_letter_code
_entity_poly.pdbx_strand_id
1 'polypeptide(L)'
;MPKIEIVLNGRKTPPSLVDLCVKTAIDNVRYLGDVGETDLDLLDRILAHCTVDQLMHVEKCSEGRDLSPVTDKLWKKFYEKQFGAKNTEHVVERMAKSLKSYKWIDLYEAKSEDIAEHEKKTAARIKQLYNKETARKQSRQVQLCAKVPPSKNKRSFCGGSGPGHNVSHLRSNLMKKSKIDLLNRYLTGHLPHLSFGGLAPF
;
A
#
# COMPACT_ATOMS: atom_id res chain seq x y z
N MET A 1 23.89 -20.34 23.56
CA MET A 1 23.23 -20.80 24.80
C MET A 1 24.29 -21.36 25.72
N PRO A 2 24.53 -20.77 26.91
CA PRO A 2 25.40 -21.39 27.90
C PRO A 2 24.67 -22.62 28.44
N LYS A 3 25.28 -23.79 28.28
CA LYS A 3 24.82 -25.02 28.94
C LYS A 3 25.04 -24.81 30.44
N ILE A 4 23.98 -24.88 31.24
CA ILE A 4 24.13 -25.01 32.69
C ILE A 4 24.63 -26.43 32.93
N GLU A 5 25.95 -26.62 32.76
CA GLU A 5 26.62 -27.87 33.10
C GLU A 5 26.91 -27.84 34.60
N ILE A 6 26.15 -28.63 35.36
CA ILE A 6 26.42 -28.84 36.78
C ILE A 6 27.66 -29.74 36.85
N VAL A 7 28.85 -29.12 36.87
CA VAL A 7 30.12 -29.84 36.99
C VAL A 7 30.40 -30.10 38.46
N LEU A 8 30.05 -31.30 38.92
CA LEU A 8 30.55 -31.85 40.18
C LEU A 8 31.70 -32.81 39.86
N ASN A 9 32.91 -32.50 40.35
CA ASN A 9 34.10 -33.36 40.26
C ASN A 9 34.53 -33.80 38.85
N GLY A 10 34.49 -32.91 37.85
CA GLY A 10 35.09 -33.15 36.53
C GLY A 10 34.42 -34.23 35.67
N ARG A 11 33.27 -34.76 36.09
CA ARG A 11 32.43 -35.69 35.30
C ARG A 11 31.10 -35.00 34.98
N LYS A 12 30.69 -35.08 33.72
CA LYS A 12 29.37 -34.61 33.28
C LYS A 12 28.31 -35.47 33.97
N THR A 13 27.53 -34.90 34.87
CA THR A 13 26.37 -35.60 35.43
C THR A 13 25.38 -35.85 34.29
N PRO A 14 24.86 -37.08 34.13
CA PRO A 14 23.82 -37.31 33.16
C PRO A 14 22.63 -36.38 33.46
N PRO A 15 22.00 -35.78 32.44
CA PRO A 15 20.85 -34.90 32.64
C PRO A 15 19.73 -35.69 33.32
N SER A 16 18.96 -35.00 34.16
CA SER A 16 17.80 -35.63 34.79
C SER A 16 16.75 -35.99 33.74
N LEU A 17 15.87 -36.93 34.06
CA LEU A 17 14.74 -37.26 33.18
C LEU A 17 13.88 -36.02 32.90
N VAL A 18 13.69 -35.17 33.91
CA VAL A 18 12.93 -33.92 33.79
C VAL A 18 13.59 -32.99 32.77
N ASP A 19 14.91 -32.81 32.83
CA ASP A 19 15.65 -31.95 31.89
C ASP A 19 15.57 -32.47 30.45
N LEU A 20 15.61 -33.79 30.27
CA LEU A 20 15.43 -34.42 28.97
C LEU A 20 14.02 -34.19 28.42
N CYS A 21 12.99 -34.31 29.25
CA CYS A 21 11.60 -34.04 28.87
C CYS A 21 11.39 -32.57 28.52
N VAL A 22 11.90 -31.64 29.35
CA VAL A 22 11.82 -30.19 29.10
C VAL A 22 12.51 -29.84 27.78
N LYS A 23 13.70 -30.38 27.54
CA LYS A 23 14.42 -30.16 26.28
C LYS A 23 13.63 -30.68 25.08
N THR A 24 13.08 -31.88 25.18
CA THR A 24 12.25 -32.47 24.12
C THR A 24 11.00 -31.63 23.86
N ALA A 25 10.38 -31.09 24.92
CA ALA A 25 9.26 -30.16 24.79
C ALA A 25 9.68 -28.86 24.09
N ILE A 26 10.82 -28.28 24.47
CA ILE A 26 11.39 -27.08 23.82
C ILE A 26 11.62 -27.33 22.32
N ASP A 27 12.21 -28.46 21.95
CA ASP A 27 12.48 -28.82 20.56
C ASP A 27 11.18 -29.01 19.74
N ASN A 28 10.06 -29.30 20.40
CA ASN A 28 8.76 -29.56 19.80
C ASN A 28 7.69 -28.50 20.15
N VAL A 29 8.09 -27.30 20.57
CA VAL A 29 7.17 -26.22 21.01
C VAL A 29 6.08 -25.91 19.97
N ARG A 30 6.39 -26.04 18.68
CA ARG A 30 5.42 -25.81 17.59
C ARG A 30 4.17 -26.72 17.63
N TYR A 31 4.22 -27.81 18.39
CA TYR A 31 3.11 -28.76 18.55
C TYR A 31 2.44 -28.64 19.93
N LEU A 32 2.89 -27.70 20.77
CA LEU A 32 2.23 -27.42 22.04
C LEU A 32 0.90 -26.70 21.76
N GLY A 33 -0.19 -27.32 22.22
CA GLY A 33 -1.52 -26.73 22.22
C GLY A 33 -1.97 -26.49 23.66
N ASP A 34 -2.97 -27.23 24.11
CA ASP A 34 -3.41 -27.22 25.50
C ASP A 34 -2.36 -27.87 26.43
N VAL A 35 -1.98 -27.16 27.49
CA VAL A 35 -0.99 -27.58 28.50
C VAL A 35 -1.62 -28.14 29.78
N GLY A 36 -2.95 -28.20 29.86
CA GLY A 36 -3.69 -28.88 30.94
C GLY A 36 -3.24 -28.42 32.33
N GLU A 37 -2.99 -29.37 33.25
CA GLU A 37 -2.55 -29.12 34.64
C GLU A 37 -1.01 -29.17 34.84
N THR A 38 -0.22 -29.03 33.78
CA THR A 38 1.26 -29.08 33.87
C THR A 38 1.80 -28.08 34.90
N ASP A 39 2.86 -28.42 35.64
CA ASP A 39 3.46 -27.53 36.64
C ASP A 39 3.92 -26.17 36.05
N LEU A 40 3.64 -25.08 36.76
CA LEU A 40 3.94 -23.70 36.33
C LEU A 40 5.44 -23.47 36.16
N ASP A 41 6.26 -24.11 37.00
CA ASP A 41 7.72 -23.98 36.92
C ASP A 41 8.30 -24.68 35.68
N LEU A 42 7.70 -25.78 35.26
CA LEU A 42 8.07 -26.46 34.01
C LEU A 42 7.61 -25.66 32.79
N LEU A 43 6.40 -25.11 32.86
CA LEU A 43 5.86 -24.20 31.85
C LEU A 43 6.74 -22.96 31.69
N ASP A 44 7.21 -22.35 32.76
CA ASP A 44 8.10 -21.16 32.68
C ASP A 44 9.38 -21.47 31.90
N ARG A 45 9.96 -22.66 32.11
CA ARG A 45 11.16 -23.11 31.38
C ARG A 45 10.89 -23.37 29.91
N ILE A 46 9.76 -24.01 29.58
CA ILE A 46 9.43 -24.37 28.19
C ILE A 46 8.96 -23.13 27.41
N LEU A 47 8.03 -22.36 27.98
CA LEU A 47 7.39 -21.21 27.35
C LEU A 47 8.35 -20.03 27.14
N ALA A 48 9.43 -19.93 27.92
CA ALA A 48 10.49 -18.95 27.69
C ALA A 48 11.15 -19.05 26.30
N HIS A 49 11.01 -20.20 25.63
CA HIS A 49 11.56 -20.45 24.29
C HIS A 49 10.52 -20.33 23.17
N CYS A 50 9.25 -20.05 23.48
CA CYS A 50 8.21 -19.90 22.47
C CYS A 50 8.40 -18.66 21.61
N THR A 51 7.89 -18.70 20.38
CA THR A 51 7.59 -17.49 19.61
C THR A 51 6.27 -16.87 20.06
N VAL A 52 6.01 -15.63 19.64
CA VAL A 52 4.76 -14.93 19.97
C VAL A 52 3.54 -15.72 19.49
N ASP A 53 3.57 -16.21 18.25
CA ASP A 53 2.44 -16.94 17.67
C ASP A 53 2.19 -18.28 18.39
N GLN A 54 3.26 -18.95 18.83
CA GLN A 54 3.16 -20.17 19.61
C GLN A 54 2.57 -19.90 20.99
N LEU A 55 3.04 -18.86 21.68
CA LEU A 55 2.52 -18.49 22.99
C LEU A 55 1.04 -18.08 22.90
N MET A 56 0.66 -17.35 21.84
CA MET A 56 -0.73 -16.99 21.56
C MET A 56 -1.59 -18.23 21.29
N HIS A 57 -1.06 -19.22 20.55
CA HIS A 57 -1.78 -20.46 20.29
C HIS A 57 -2.03 -21.26 21.59
N VAL A 58 -0.99 -21.40 22.43
CA VAL A 58 -1.09 -22.10 23.72
C VAL A 58 -2.13 -21.44 24.62
N GLU A 59 -2.14 -20.10 24.73
CA GLU A 59 -3.16 -19.40 25.53
C GLU A 59 -4.57 -19.55 24.96
N LYS A 60 -4.75 -19.55 23.65
CA LYS A 60 -6.06 -19.77 23.01
C LYS A 60 -6.55 -21.20 23.17
N CYS A 61 -5.65 -22.19 23.21
CA CYS A 61 -6.01 -23.60 23.35
C CYS A 61 -6.21 -24.04 24.80
N SER A 62 -5.57 -23.38 25.76
CA SER A 62 -5.66 -23.73 27.19
C SER A 62 -6.88 -23.09 27.86
N GLU A 63 -8.07 -23.32 27.31
CA GLU A 63 -9.32 -22.75 27.84
C GLU A 63 -9.60 -23.26 29.26
N GLY A 64 -9.75 -22.34 30.22
CA GLY A 64 -10.11 -22.67 31.61
C GLY A 64 -8.96 -22.68 32.62
N ARG A 65 -7.71 -22.42 32.19
CA ARG A 65 -6.56 -22.26 33.10
C ARG A 65 -5.92 -20.88 33.01
N ASP A 66 -5.70 -20.24 34.15
CA ASP A 66 -4.97 -18.99 34.22
C ASP A 66 -3.45 -19.22 34.11
N LEU A 67 -2.90 -19.08 32.90
CA LEU A 67 -1.46 -19.11 32.64
C LEU A 67 -0.76 -17.77 32.91
N SER A 68 -1.53 -16.74 33.27
CA SER A 68 -1.07 -15.36 33.53
C SER A 68 0.18 -15.24 34.42
N PRO A 69 0.38 -16.02 35.51
CA PRO A 69 1.58 -15.89 36.34
C PRO A 69 2.91 -16.11 35.60
N VAL A 70 2.87 -16.96 34.57
CA VAL A 70 4.02 -17.33 33.74
C VAL A 70 4.04 -16.50 32.47
N THR A 71 2.90 -16.41 31.77
CA THR A 71 2.84 -15.81 30.44
C THR A 71 2.92 -14.30 30.45
N ASP A 72 2.41 -13.62 31.49
CA ASP A 72 2.34 -12.15 31.53
C ASP A 72 3.74 -11.51 31.49
N LYS A 73 4.73 -12.15 32.15
CA LYS A 73 6.15 -11.75 32.08
C LYS A 73 6.73 -11.94 30.67
N LEU A 74 6.33 -13.00 29.97
CA LEU A 74 6.77 -13.29 28.62
C LEU A 74 6.15 -12.30 27.63
N TRP A 75 4.86 -12.03 27.76
CA TRP A 75 4.14 -11.03 26.95
C TRP A 75 4.74 -9.64 27.09
N LYS A 76 5.11 -9.22 28.30
CA LYS A 76 5.84 -7.96 28.51
C LYS A 76 7.16 -7.91 27.71
N LYS A 77 7.96 -8.99 27.75
CA LYS A 77 9.21 -9.07 26.98
C LYS A 77 8.97 -9.06 25.46
N PHE A 78 7.92 -9.74 24.99
CA PHE A 78 7.55 -9.72 23.57
C PHE A 78 7.08 -8.34 23.11
N TYR A 79 6.28 -7.67 23.94
CA TYR A 79 5.81 -6.32 23.68
C TYR A 79 7.00 -5.35 23.56
N GLU A 80 7.95 -5.43 24.48
CA GLU A 80 9.18 -4.63 24.42
C GLU A 80 10.02 -4.95 23.17
N LYS A 81 10.14 -6.22 22.80
CA LYS A 81 10.90 -6.64 21.62
C LYS A 81 10.27 -6.15 20.31
N GLN A 82 8.94 -6.19 20.20
CA GLN A 82 8.22 -5.81 18.98
C GLN A 82 8.03 -4.30 18.85
N PHE A 83 7.70 -3.63 19.94
CA PHE A 83 7.31 -2.22 19.92
C PHE A 83 8.33 -1.27 20.56
N GLY A 84 9.37 -1.80 21.19
CA GLY A 84 10.42 -1.04 21.86
C GLY A 84 10.13 -0.69 23.33
N ALA A 85 11.21 -0.38 24.05
CA ALA A 85 11.18 -0.04 25.47
C ALA A 85 10.32 1.20 25.78
N LYS A 86 10.45 2.27 24.98
CA LYS A 86 9.69 3.53 25.18
C LYS A 86 8.17 3.31 25.22
N ASN A 87 7.67 2.50 24.28
CA ASN A 87 6.25 2.19 24.23
C ASN A 87 5.79 1.35 25.44
N THR A 88 6.65 0.44 25.89
CA THR A 88 6.40 -0.39 27.07
C THR A 88 6.32 0.46 28.34
N GLU A 89 7.26 1.39 28.51
CA GLU A 89 7.28 2.35 29.62
C GLU A 89 6.01 3.20 29.64
N HIS A 90 5.61 3.78 28.50
CA HIS A 90 4.36 4.54 28.40
C HIS A 90 3.11 3.74 28.81
N VAL A 91 3.08 2.45 28.45
CA VAL A 91 1.98 1.55 28.80
C VAL A 91 1.99 1.22 30.30
N VAL A 92 3.17 0.97 30.89
CA VAL A 92 3.33 0.77 32.34
C VAL A 92 2.92 2.03 33.11
N GLU A 93 3.36 3.20 32.69
CA GLU A 93 2.98 4.47 33.31
C GLU A 93 1.48 4.73 33.25
N ARG A 94 0.85 4.44 32.09
CA ARG A 94 -0.60 4.57 31.93
C ARG A 94 -1.34 3.61 32.84
N MET A 95 -0.88 2.36 32.92
CA MET A 95 -1.43 1.37 33.82
C MET A 95 -1.28 1.78 35.28
N ALA A 96 -0.13 2.30 35.69
CA ALA A 96 0.09 2.77 37.07
C ALA A 96 -0.81 3.97 37.44
N LYS A 97 -1.13 4.83 36.47
CA LYS A 97 -2.06 5.96 36.66
C LYS A 97 -3.53 5.52 36.69
N SER A 98 -3.86 4.40 36.05
CA SER A 98 -5.20 3.83 36.08
C SER A 98 -5.35 2.85 37.25
N LEU A 99 -6.49 2.83 37.92
CA LEU A 99 -6.81 1.84 38.95
C LEU A 99 -7.08 0.42 38.39
N LYS A 100 -6.80 0.19 37.09
CA LYS A 100 -7.12 -1.06 36.39
C LYS A 100 -5.83 -1.75 35.94
N SER A 101 -5.70 -3.01 36.31
CA SER A 101 -4.68 -3.91 35.76
C SER A 101 -5.21 -4.55 34.48
N TYR A 102 -4.45 -4.47 33.40
CA TYR A 102 -4.72 -5.18 32.14
C TYR A 102 -3.67 -6.27 31.95
N LYS A 103 -4.06 -7.39 31.31
CA LYS A 103 -3.11 -8.43 30.94
C LYS A 103 -2.24 -7.94 29.78
N TRP A 104 -0.97 -8.33 29.75
CA TRP A 104 -0.08 -7.92 28.65
C TRP A 104 -0.47 -8.49 27.29
N ILE A 105 -1.17 -9.64 27.26
CA ILE A 105 -1.71 -10.23 26.04
C ILE A 105 -2.77 -9.31 25.39
N ASP A 106 -3.72 -8.79 26.16
CA ASP A 106 -4.78 -7.91 25.65
C ASP A 106 -4.18 -6.62 25.05
N LEU A 107 -3.16 -6.07 25.70
CA LEU A 107 -2.44 -4.88 25.26
C LEU A 107 -1.63 -5.14 23.99
N TYR A 108 -1.08 -6.34 23.85
CA TYR A 108 -0.39 -6.76 22.65
C TYR A 108 -1.35 -6.90 21.48
N GLU A 109 -2.48 -7.58 21.68
CA GLU A 109 -3.51 -7.79 20.65
C GLU A 109 -4.08 -6.45 20.17
N ALA A 110 -4.55 -5.60 21.08
CA ALA A 110 -5.11 -4.29 20.72
C ALA A 110 -4.12 -3.44 19.91
N LYS A 111 -2.84 -3.42 20.30
CA LYS A 111 -1.83 -2.66 19.55
C LYS A 111 -1.50 -3.28 18.19
N SER A 112 -1.49 -4.61 18.11
CA SER A 112 -1.25 -5.31 16.84
C SER A 112 -2.36 -5.02 15.83
N GLU A 113 -3.61 -4.93 16.30
CA GLU A 113 -4.76 -4.55 15.49
C GLU A 113 -4.65 -3.10 15.01
N ASP A 114 -4.32 -2.17 15.90
CA ASP A 114 -4.11 -0.75 15.56
C ASP A 114 -3.06 -0.58 14.43
N ILE A 115 -1.96 -1.32 14.51
CA ILE A 115 -0.90 -1.30 13.50
C ILE A 115 -1.41 -1.88 12.19
N ALA A 116 -2.06 -3.04 12.23
CA ALA A 116 -2.63 -3.68 11.04
C ALA A 116 -3.67 -2.79 10.34
N GLU A 117 -4.48 -2.05 11.10
CA GLU A 117 -5.39 -1.05 10.55
C GLU A 117 -4.66 0.10 9.87
N HIS A 118 -3.62 0.63 10.51
CA HIS A 118 -2.86 1.76 9.97
C HIS A 118 -2.13 1.36 8.68
N GLU A 119 -1.60 0.13 8.63
CA GLU A 119 -1.04 -0.47 7.42
C GLU A 119 -2.08 -0.62 6.31
N LYS A 120 -3.26 -1.18 6.62
CA LYS A 120 -4.38 -1.31 5.65
C LYS A 120 -4.80 0.05 5.09
N LYS A 121 -4.96 1.06 5.95
CA LYS A 121 -5.31 2.44 5.55
C LYS A 121 -4.24 3.03 4.62
N THR A 122 -2.97 2.83 4.95
CA THR A 122 -1.83 3.30 4.12
C THR A 122 -1.79 2.58 2.77
N ALA A 123 -1.93 1.26 2.76
CA ALA A 123 -1.97 0.46 1.53
C ALA A 123 -3.15 0.85 0.63
N ALA A 124 -4.33 1.07 1.21
CA ALA A 124 -5.50 1.55 0.47
C ALA A 124 -5.25 2.92 -0.16
N ARG A 125 -4.62 3.85 0.56
CA ARG A 125 -4.24 5.17 0.04
C ARG A 125 -3.29 5.05 -1.15
N ILE A 126 -2.26 4.20 -1.07
CA ILE A 126 -1.32 3.97 -2.17
C ILE A 126 -2.04 3.39 -3.39
N LYS A 127 -2.92 2.39 -3.18
CA LYS A 127 -3.72 1.77 -4.24
C LYS A 127 -4.62 2.80 -4.94
N GLN A 128 -5.25 3.70 -4.18
CA GLN A 128 -6.06 4.79 -4.74
C GLN A 128 -5.24 5.74 -5.61
N LEU A 129 -4.03 6.11 -5.18
CA LEU A 129 -3.14 6.97 -5.97
C LEU A 129 -2.75 6.29 -7.30
N TYR A 130 -2.42 5.01 -7.26
CA TYR A 130 -2.10 4.25 -8.47
C TYR A 130 -3.29 4.17 -9.43
N ASN A 131 -4.48 3.84 -8.93
CA ASN A 131 -5.71 3.78 -9.74
C ASN A 131 -6.06 5.13 -10.37
N LYS A 132 -5.84 6.24 -9.64
CA LYS A 132 -6.05 7.59 -10.17
C LYS A 132 -5.07 7.92 -11.30
N GLU A 133 -3.82 7.47 -11.17
CA GLU A 133 -2.77 7.68 -12.16
C GLU A 133 -2.99 6.84 -13.43
N THR A 134 -3.37 5.57 -13.28
CA THR A 134 -3.74 4.71 -14.40
C THR A 134 -4.98 5.22 -15.13
N ALA A 135 -6.02 5.68 -14.41
CA ALA A 135 -7.19 6.30 -15.03
C ALA A 135 -6.82 7.58 -15.82
N ARG A 136 -5.91 8.41 -15.29
CA ARG A 136 -5.39 9.59 -16.01
C ARG A 136 -4.62 9.22 -17.28
N LYS A 137 -3.88 8.12 -17.27
CA LYS A 137 -3.18 7.61 -18.46
C LYS A 137 -4.17 7.05 -19.48
N GLN A 138 -5.14 6.24 -19.04
CA GLN A 138 -6.16 5.66 -19.91
C GLN A 138 -7.06 6.71 -20.56
N SER A 139 -7.40 7.80 -19.85
CA SER A 139 -8.20 8.88 -20.45
C SER A 139 -7.46 9.66 -21.55
N ARG A 140 -6.12 9.60 -21.57
CA ARG A 140 -5.28 10.18 -22.64
C ARG A 140 -5.01 9.19 -23.76
N GLN A 141 -5.32 7.91 -23.58
CA GLN A 141 -5.09 6.89 -24.58
C GLN A 141 -6.15 7.00 -25.68
N VAL A 142 -5.70 7.02 -26.94
CA VAL A 142 -6.59 7.04 -28.11
C VAL A 142 -7.39 5.74 -28.13
N GLN A 143 -8.70 5.83 -27.96
CA GLN A 143 -9.60 4.68 -28.11
C GLN A 143 -9.94 4.51 -29.59
N LEU A 144 -9.63 3.33 -30.15
CA LEU A 144 -10.08 2.96 -31.49
C LEU A 144 -11.60 2.77 -31.46
N CYS A 145 -12.32 3.67 -32.12
CA CYS A 145 -13.77 3.59 -32.23
C CYS A 145 -14.13 2.47 -33.20
N ALA A 146 -14.41 1.26 -32.69
CA ALA A 146 -14.82 0.12 -33.52
C ALA A 146 -16.25 0.28 -34.07
N LYS A 147 -17.04 1.20 -33.51
CA LYS A 147 -18.42 1.46 -33.91
C LYS A 147 -18.49 2.78 -34.67
N VAL A 148 -18.80 2.70 -35.96
CA VAL A 148 -19.18 3.88 -36.75
C VAL A 148 -20.35 4.56 -36.01
N PRO A 149 -20.26 5.87 -35.68
CA PRO A 149 -21.35 6.56 -35.01
C PRO A 149 -22.63 6.43 -35.85
N PRO A 150 -23.79 6.14 -35.24
CA PRO A 150 -25.02 5.94 -36.00
C PRO A 150 -25.32 7.19 -36.83
N SER A 151 -25.42 6.99 -38.14
CA SER A 151 -25.78 8.02 -39.11
C SER A 151 -27.17 8.58 -38.81
N LYS A 152 -27.27 9.59 -37.95
CA LYS A 152 -28.47 10.41 -37.75
C LYS A 152 -28.54 11.48 -38.82
N ASN A 153 -28.66 11.08 -40.09
CA ASN A 153 -29.20 11.93 -41.14
C ASN A 153 -29.63 11.08 -42.33
N LYS A 154 -30.89 10.65 -42.34
CA LYS A 154 -31.59 10.40 -43.60
C LYS A 154 -31.86 11.77 -44.24
N ARG A 155 -30.86 12.34 -44.91
CA ARG A 155 -31.14 13.33 -45.96
C ARG A 155 -31.46 12.53 -47.20
N SER A 156 -32.75 12.52 -47.56
CA SER A 156 -33.26 11.94 -48.80
C SER A 156 -32.54 12.55 -50.00
N PHE A 157 -31.75 11.76 -50.70
CA PHE A 157 -31.26 12.11 -52.03
C PHE A 157 -32.03 11.27 -53.05
N CYS A 158 -33.25 11.70 -53.34
CA CYS A 158 -34.00 11.30 -54.52
C CYS A 158 -34.66 12.55 -55.11
N GLY A 159 -34.25 12.92 -56.31
CA GLY A 159 -34.90 13.94 -57.13
C GLY A 159 -33.96 14.98 -57.74
N GLY A 160 -33.62 14.80 -59.03
CA GLY A 160 -33.21 15.91 -59.88
C GLY A 160 -31.94 15.67 -60.71
N SER A 161 -32.06 14.91 -61.79
CA SER A 161 -31.14 15.04 -62.93
C SER A 161 -31.26 16.46 -63.50
N GLY A 162 -30.17 17.23 -63.49
CA GLY A 162 -30.07 18.52 -64.16
C GLY A 162 -28.58 18.93 -64.31
N PRO A 163 -28.14 19.45 -65.47
CA PRO A 163 -26.72 19.70 -65.72
C PRO A 163 -26.34 21.04 -65.09
N GLY A 164 -25.72 20.99 -63.91
CA GLY A 164 -25.32 22.17 -63.15
C GLY A 164 -23.85 22.13 -62.79
N HIS A 165 -23.05 22.87 -63.56
CA HIS A 165 -21.72 23.34 -63.18
C HIS A 165 -21.76 23.89 -61.74
N ASN A 166 -20.79 23.54 -60.86
CA ASN A 166 -20.08 24.49 -60.01
C ASN A 166 -19.19 23.81 -58.95
N VAL A 167 -17.89 23.98 -59.18
CA VAL A 167 -16.79 24.27 -58.26
C VAL A 167 -16.87 23.80 -56.80
N SER A 168 -15.89 22.96 -56.49
CA SER A 168 -15.37 22.62 -55.16
C SER A 168 -15.35 23.80 -54.17
N HIS A 169 -16.19 23.73 -53.15
CA HIS A 169 -15.99 24.48 -51.90
C HIS A 169 -15.83 23.51 -50.72
N LEU A 170 -14.82 22.64 -50.81
CA LEU A 170 -14.32 21.84 -49.68
C LEU A 170 -12.81 22.04 -49.41
N ARG A 171 -12.23 23.18 -49.79
CA ARG A 171 -10.92 23.58 -49.23
C ARG A 171 -11.13 24.55 -48.07
N SER A 172 -10.73 24.06 -46.91
CA SER A 172 -10.67 24.73 -45.61
C SER A 172 -10.14 26.17 -45.70
N ASN A 173 -10.62 27.02 -44.78
CA ASN A 173 -10.30 28.45 -44.68
C ASN A 173 -8.79 28.77 -44.68
N LEU A 174 -7.95 27.81 -44.31
CA LEU A 174 -6.49 27.92 -44.35
C LEU A 174 -5.95 28.16 -45.78
N MET A 175 -6.47 27.43 -46.78
CA MET A 175 -6.04 27.54 -48.18
C MET A 175 -6.60 28.79 -48.88
N LYS A 176 -7.70 29.36 -48.36
CA LYS A 176 -8.26 30.63 -48.85
C LYS A 176 -7.40 31.81 -48.43
N LYS A 177 -6.99 31.85 -47.15
CA LYS A 177 -6.12 32.92 -46.64
C LYS A 177 -4.79 32.96 -47.37
N SER A 178 -4.15 31.81 -47.56
CA SER A 178 -2.88 31.74 -48.30
C SER A 178 -3.02 32.17 -49.77
N LYS A 179 -4.13 31.84 -50.45
CA LYS A 179 -4.37 32.32 -51.82
C LYS A 179 -4.65 33.83 -51.88
N ILE A 180 -5.38 34.37 -50.92
CA ILE A 180 -5.66 35.81 -50.83
C ILE A 180 -4.37 36.58 -50.53
N ASP A 181 -3.51 36.11 -49.62
CA ASP A 181 -2.23 36.75 -49.32
C ASP A 181 -1.27 36.73 -50.53
N LEU A 182 -1.31 35.64 -51.31
CA LEU A 182 -0.51 35.50 -52.53
C LEU A 182 -1.02 36.41 -53.65
N LEU A 183 -2.35 36.54 -53.82
CA LEU A 183 -2.97 37.49 -54.75
C LEU A 183 -2.73 38.95 -54.33
N ASN A 184 -2.80 39.27 -53.03
CA ASN A 184 -2.49 40.59 -52.52
C ASN A 184 -1.04 40.96 -52.80
N ARG A 185 -0.08 40.02 -52.64
CA ARG A 185 1.33 40.26 -53.02
C ARG A 185 1.52 40.52 -54.51
N TYR A 186 0.75 39.87 -55.38
CA TYR A 186 0.78 40.16 -56.82
C TYR A 186 0.14 41.51 -57.16
N LEU A 187 -0.93 41.89 -56.47
CA LEU A 187 -1.62 43.18 -56.68
C LEU A 187 -0.83 44.36 -56.10
N THR A 188 -0.13 44.19 -54.98
CA THR A 188 0.75 45.22 -54.39
C THR A 188 2.16 45.19 -54.94
N GLY A 189 2.46 44.29 -55.88
CA GLY A 189 3.80 44.08 -56.45
C GLY A 189 4.07 44.86 -57.74
N HIS A 190 3.17 45.73 -58.19
CA HIS A 190 3.41 46.52 -59.38
C HIS A 190 2.72 47.88 -59.35
N LEU A 191 3.43 48.91 -58.89
CA LEU A 191 3.44 50.20 -59.55
C LEU A 191 4.83 50.86 -59.33
N PRO A 192 5.54 51.22 -60.40
CA PRO A 192 6.75 52.03 -60.32
C PRO A 192 6.34 53.48 -60.04
N HIS A 193 6.96 54.14 -59.05
CA HIS A 193 6.87 55.59 -58.96
C HIS A 193 8.02 56.19 -59.81
N LEU A 194 7.64 56.83 -60.92
CA LEU A 194 8.47 57.77 -61.66
C LEU A 194 7.92 59.18 -61.41
N SER A 195 8.69 59.95 -60.64
CA SER A 195 9.11 61.36 -60.82
C SER A 195 8.12 62.53 -61.08
N PHE A 196 8.54 63.68 -60.52
CA PHE A 196 8.20 65.11 -60.74
C PHE A 196 7.12 65.72 -59.82
N GLY A 197 7.31 66.86 -59.14
CA GLY A 197 8.43 67.82 -59.03
C GLY A 197 7.97 69.12 -58.34
N GLY A 198 8.91 69.91 -57.79
CA GLY A 198 8.74 71.32 -57.35
C GLY A 198 9.32 71.59 -55.95
N LEU A 199 10.56 72.11 -55.83
CA LEU A 199 10.95 73.54 -55.67
C LEU A 199 10.35 74.18 -54.39
N ALA A 200 11.08 74.86 -53.50
CA ALA A 200 12.25 75.72 -53.70
C ALA A 200 12.99 75.99 -52.36
N PRO A 201 14.10 76.75 -52.35
CA PRO A 201 15.11 76.82 -51.29
C PRO A 201 14.91 78.00 -50.32
N PHE A 202 15.50 77.91 -49.13
CA PHE A 202 16.54 78.79 -48.56
C PHE A 202 16.97 78.25 -47.19
#